data_AF-A0A821M3F4-F1
#
_entry.id   AF-A0A821M3F4-F1
#
_cell.length_a   1.000
_cell.length_b   1.000
_cell.length_c   1.000
_cell.angle_alpha   90.00
_cell.angle_beta   90.00
_cell.angle_gamma   90.00
#
_symmetry.space_group_name_H-M   'P 1'
#
loop_
_entity.id
_entity.type
_entity.pdbx_description
1 polymer ?
#
loop_
_entity_poly.entity_id
_entity_poly.type
_entity_poly.pdbx_seq_one_letter_code
_entity_poly.pdbx_strand_id
1 'polypeptide(L)'
;FIDFYLYTSWSYNLAPQFSEAFSKESATSAQLNETFHVNSNGFATISRIDYGDVQRIRVQFLQPLKEWMFQTYRRAHHCTLSNIIKSMNGWPSNVIDEFRAQLNRPNLYARFLNYNEITEILEVEISVKGSTKT
;
A
#
# COMPACT_ATOMS: atom_id res chain seq x y z
N PHE A 1 -3.71 9.84 -10.39
CA PHE A 1 -3.69 8.77 -9.39
C PHE A 1 -4.06 9.36 -8.05
N ILE A 2 -5.21 8.97 -7.51
CA ILE A 2 -5.44 9.07 -6.06
C ILE A 2 -4.69 7.87 -5.52
N ASP A 3 -3.69 8.13 -4.70
CA ASP A 3 -2.87 7.09 -4.10
C ASP A 3 -3.48 6.75 -2.74
N PHE A 4 -3.73 5.47 -2.51
CA PHE A 4 -4.31 4.97 -1.26
C PHE A 4 -3.78 3.57 -0.99
N TYR A 5 -3.95 3.12 0.25
CA TYR A 5 -3.54 1.78 0.65
C TYR A 5 -4.73 0.87 0.86
N LEU A 6 -4.71 -0.30 0.23
CA LEU A 6 -5.65 -1.38 0.49
C LEU A 6 -5.05 -2.35 1.49
N TYR A 7 -5.88 -2.75 2.47
CA TYR A 7 -5.55 -3.75 3.45
C TYR A 7 -6.14 -5.09 3.03
N THR A 8 -5.31 -6.12 2.93
CA THR A 8 -5.80 -7.48 2.70
C THR A 8 -6.07 -8.14 4.06
N SER A 9 -7.32 -8.55 4.30
CA SER A 9 -7.62 -9.58 5.31
C SER A 9 -7.39 -10.94 4.68
N TRP A 10 -6.80 -11.91 5.40
CA TRP A 10 -6.65 -13.30 4.92
C TRP A 10 -8.02 -13.90 4.61
N SER A 11 -8.46 -13.76 3.37
CA SER A 11 -9.38 -14.67 2.73
C SER A 11 -8.61 -15.30 1.59
N TYR A 12 -8.52 -16.63 1.60
CA TYR A 12 -7.72 -17.53 0.76
C TYR A 12 -7.99 -17.47 -0.77
N ASN A 13 -8.41 -16.32 -1.30
CA ASN A 13 -8.73 -16.12 -2.71
C ASN A 13 -7.93 -14.95 -3.31
N LEU A 14 -6.64 -14.84 -2.98
CA LEU A 14 -5.72 -14.18 -3.89
C LEU A 14 -5.56 -15.11 -5.09
N ALA A 15 -6.09 -14.68 -6.24
CA ALA A 15 -6.00 -15.44 -7.48
C ALA A 15 -4.52 -15.81 -7.79
N PRO A 16 -4.24 -16.96 -8.46
CA PRO A 16 -2.89 -17.53 -8.58
C PRO A 16 -1.81 -16.55 -9.06
N GLN A 17 -2.18 -15.57 -9.89
CA GLN A 17 -1.32 -14.50 -10.38
C GLN A 17 -0.71 -13.60 -9.27
N PHE A 18 -1.37 -13.50 -8.11
CA PHE A 18 -0.81 -12.82 -6.95
C PHE A 18 0.26 -13.68 -6.27
N SER A 19 0.08 -15.00 -6.22
CA SER A 19 1.03 -15.89 -5.56
C SER A 19 2.40 -15.87 -6.24
N GLU A 20 2.47 -15.83 -7.57
CA GLU A 20 3.75 -15.79 -8.30
C GLU A 20 4.46 -14.44 -8.22
N ALA A 21 3.72 -13.33 -8.26
CA ALA A 21 4.28 -11.99 -8.10
C ALA A 21 4.83 -11.77 -6.68
N PHE A 22 4.10 -12.23 -5.64
CA PHE A 22 4.51 -12.09 -4.25
C PHE A 22 5.55 -13.13 -3.80
N SER A 23 5.57 -14.34 -4.41
CA SER A 23 6.60 -15.35 -4.09
C SER A 23 8.00 -14.94 -4.55
N LYS A 24 8.11 -14.07 -5.56
CA LYS A 24 9.41 -13.51 -6.00
C LYS A 24 9.98 -12.49 -5.02
N GLU A 25 9.13 -11.80 -4.26
CA GLU A 25 9.54 -10.81 -3.26
C GLU A 25 10.20 -11.47 -2.03
N SER A 26 9.78 -12.70 -1.70
CA SER A 26 10.34 -13.52 -0.62
C SER A 26 11.74 -14.08 -0.89
N ALA A 27 12.23 -14.02 -2.15
CA ALA A 27 13.41 -14.76 -2.60
C ALA A 27 14.70 -13.91 -2.69
N THR A 28 14.64 -12.61 -2.43
CA THR A 28 15.82 -11.73 -2.42
C THR A 28 16.09 -11.20 -1.02
N SER A 29 16.58 -12.08 -0.14
CA SER A 29 17.24 -11.73 1.12
C SER A 29 18.66 -11.17 0.91
N ALA A 30 18.86 -10.39 -0.16
CA ALA A 30 20.16 -9.84 -0.54
C ALA A 30 20.11 -8.31 -0.62
N GLN A 31 20.83 -7.70 0.31
CA GLN A 31 21.30 -6.30 0.34
C GLN A 31 20.24 -5.20 0.50
N LEU A 32 20.01 -4.79 1.75
CA LEU A 32 19.66 -3.40 2.06
C LEU A 32 20.67 -2.87 3.08
N ASN A 33 21.84 -2.44 2.58
CA ASN A 33 22.68 -1.45 3.27
C ASN A 33 22.08 -0.04 3.06
N GLU A 34 20.76 0.11 3.22
CA GLU A 34 20.12 1.41 3.15
C GLU A 34 20.32 2.12 4.50
N THR A 35 21.22 3.10 4.47
CA THR A 35 21.39 4.04 5.58
C THR A 35 20.15 4.92 5.61
N PHE A 36 19.25 4.70 6.56
CA PHE A 36 18.08 5.56 6.73
C PHE A 36 18.52 6.94 7.25
N HIS A 37 17.96 8.00 6.67
CA HIS A 37 18.32 9.36 7.04
C HIS A 37 17.84 9.71 8.45
N VAL A 38 18.79 9.93 9.35
CA VAL A 38 18.56 10.47 10.70
C VAL A 38 18.86 11.96 10.66
N ASN A 39 17.90 12.79 11.08
CA ASN A 39 18.15 14.23 11.17
C ASN A 39 19.02 14.60 12.38
N SER A 40 19.52 15.83 12.42
CA SER A 40 20.37 16.35 13.50
C SER A 40 19.76 16.27 14.90
N ASN A 41 18.44 16.09 15.01
CA ASN A 41 17.72 15.97 16.28
C ASN A 41 17.48 14.51 16.70
N GLY A 42 18.08 13.53 16.01
CA GLY A 42 17.97 12.11 16.33
C GLY A 42 16.62 11.48 15.97
N PHE A 43 15.91 12.05 15.00
CA PHE A 43 14.67 11.48 14.46
C PHE A 43 14.92 10.85 13.10
N ALA A 44 14.27 9.72 12.87
CA ALA A 44 14.13 9.09 11.57
C ALA A 44 12.68 9.21 11.07
N THR A 45 12.54 9.26 9.75
CA THR A 45 11.26 9.11 9.05
C THR A 45 11.16 7.67 8.59
N ILE A 46 10.17 6.92 9.06
CA ILE A 46 9.96 5.52 8.73
C ILE A 46 8.67 5.32 7.94
N SER A 47 8.67 4.33 7.05
CA SER A 47 7.44 3.84 6.42
C SER A 47 6.88 2.69 7.24
N ARG A 48 5.61 2.76 7.63
CA ARG A 48 4.90 1.66 8.28
C ARG A 48 4.30 0.79 7.19
N ILE A 49 5.09 -0.17 6.70
CA ILE A 49 4.77 -0.99 5.51
C ILE A 49 3.44 -1.75 5.60
N ASP A 50 2.95 -2.05 6.80
CA ASP A 50 1.66 -2.72 7.03
C ASP A 50 0.48 -1.76 7.12
N TYR A 51 0.73 -0.44 7.20
CA TYR A 51 -0.27 0.60 7.38
C TYR A 51 -0.30 1.63 6.24
N GLY A 52 0.77 1.69 5.43
CA GLY A 52 0.87 2.57 4.28
C GLY A 52 1.08 4.04 4.63
N ASP A 53 1.45 4.37 5.86
CA ASP A 53 1.73 5.74 6.25
C ASP A 53 3.17 5.91 6.76
N VAL A 54 3.56 7.17 6.87
CA VAL A 54 4.91 7.57 7.26
C VAL A 54 4.88 8.16 8.66
N GLN A 55 5.79 7.72 9.50
CA GLN A 55 5.91 8.18 10.87
C GLN A 55 7.29 8.77 11.15
N ARG A 56 7.31 9.87 11.89
CA ARG A 56 8.55 10.41 12.47
C ARG A 56 8.75 9.87 13.88
N ILE A 57 9.88 9.22 14.13
CA ILE A 57 10.17 8.57 15.41
C ILE A 57 11.61 8.86 15.85
N ARG A 58 11.87 8.88 17.17
CA ARG A 58 13.24 8.97 17.68
C ARG A 58 13.97 7.65 17.42
N VAL A 59 15.22 7.71 16.96
CA VAL A 59 16.02 6.53 16.61
C VAL A 59 16.18 5.58 17.79
N GLN A 60 16.23 6.10 19.02
CA GLN A 60 16.32 5.28 20.24
C GLN A 60 15.16 4.28 20.44
N PHE A 61 14.03 4.48 19.75
CA PHE A 61 12.88 3.56 19.80
C PHE A 61 12.86 2.56 18.65
N LEU A 62 13.79 2.67 17.69
CA LEU A 62 13.93 1.70 16.60
C LEU A 62 14.67 0.47 17.10
N GLN A 63 14.23 -0.70 16.63
CA GLN A 63 14.90 -1.97 16.88
C GLN A 63 15.13 -2.69 15.56
N PRO A 64 16.25 -3.45 15.43
CA PRO A 64 16.44 -4.32 14.28
C PRO A 64 15.28 -5.29 14.13
N LEU A 65 14.79 -5.44 12.89
CA LEU A 65 13.74 -6.40 12.60
C LEU A 65 14.31 -7.83 12.69
N LYS A 66 13.57 -8.74 13.32
CA LYS A 66 13.98 -10.15 13.42
C LYS A 66 13.69 -10.87 12.10
N GLU A 67 14.53 -11.81 11.71
CA GLU A 67 14.41 -12.55 10.43
C GLU A 67 13.02 -13.17 10.21
N TRP A 68 12.42 -13.75 11.25
CA TRP A 68 11.09 -14.34 11.17
C TRP A 68 9.97 -13.32 10.90
N MET A 69 10.18 -12.03 11.19
CA MET A 69 9.19 -10.98 10.92
C MET A 69 9.12 -10.63 9.43
N PHE A 70 10.20 -10.87 8.67
CA PHE A 70 10.22 -10.70 7.21
C PHE A 70 9.40 -11.76 6.48
N GLN A 71 9.04 -12.87 7.15
CA GLN A 71 8.20 -13.93 6.58
C GLN A 71 6.72 -13.53 6.53
N THR A 72 6.35 -12.39 7.12
CA THR A 72 4.97 -11.88 7.08
C THR A 72 4.80 -11.00 5.84
N TYR A 73 3.83 -11.34 4.98
CA TYR A 73 3.44 -10.53 3.83
C TYR A 73 3.05 -9.09 4.25
N ARG A 74 3.46 -8.10 3.45
CA ARG A 74 3.02 -6.70 3.58
C ARG A 74 1.49 -6.65 3.60
N ARG A 75 0.90 -6.02 4.61
CA ARG A 75 -0.57 -5.93 4.74
C ARG A 75 -1.19 -4.78 3.96
N ALA A 76 -0.41 -3.71 3.73
CA ALA A 76 -0.86 -2.54 3.00
C ALA A 76 -0.20 -2.51 1.62
N HIS A 77 -1.01 -2.42 0.57
CA HIS A 77 -0.53 -2.27 -0.79
C HIS A 77 -0.81 -0.86 -1.30
N HIS A 78 0.18 -0.24 -1.91
CA HIS A 78 0.02 1.07 -2.57
C HIS A 78 -0.79 0.87 -3.85
N CYS A 79 -1.93 1.56 -3.93
CA CYS A 79 -2.87 1.41 -5.03
C CYS A 79 -3.18 2.75 -5.70
N THR A 80 -3.58 2.66 -6.98
CA THR A 80 -4.25 3.73 -7.72
C THR A 80 -5.57 3.24 -8.30
N LEU A 81 -6.54 4.15 -8.42
CA LEU A 81 -7.77 3.89 -9.16
C LEU A 81 -7.53 3.89 -10.66
N SER A 82 -8.09 2.90 -11.33
CA SER A 82 -8.13 2.81 -12.78
C SER A 82 -9.03 3.88 -13.39
N ASN A 83 -8.69 4.33 -14.60
CA ASN A 83 -9.44 5.32 -15.38
C ASN A 83 -9.61 6.68 -14.69
N ILE A 84 -8.82 6.98 -13.65
CA ILE A 84 -8.82 8.28 -12.96
C ILE A 84 -7.50 9.00 -13.19
N ILE A 85 -7.56 10.02 -14.03
CA ILE A 85 -6.41 10.87 -14.38
C ILE A 85 -6.26 11.97 -13.32
N LYS A 86 -5.02 12.16 -12.84
CA LYS A 86 -4.70 13.22 -11.87
C LYS A 86 -4.97 14.60 -12.49
N SER A 87 -5.54 15.52 -11.73
CA SER A 87 -5.40 16.95 -12.07
C SER A 87 -3.91 17.34 -11.95
N MET A 88 -3.40 18.20 -12.85
CA MET A 88 -1.99 18.64 -12.80
C MET A 88 -1.57 19.17 -11.42
N ASN A 89 -2.51 19.77 -10.69
CA ASN A 89 -2.25 20.42 -9.40
C ASN A 89 -2.51 19.51 -8.18
N GLY A 90 -2.68 18.21 -8.40
CA GLY A 90 -3.10 17.28 -7.35
C GLY A 90 -4.61 17.22 -7.17
N TRP A 91 -5.06 16.54 -6.12
CA TRP A 91 -6.47 16.37 -5.81
C TRP A 91 -6.92 17.44 -4.81
N PRO A 92 -8.03 18.14 -5.10
CA PRO A 92 -8.65 19.02 -4.12
C PRO A 92 -9.01 18.26 -2.83
N SER A 93 -8.86 18.90 -1.66
CA SER A 93 -9.11 18.26 -0.36
C SER A 93 -10.52 17.70 -0.26
N ASN A 94 -11.53 18.42 -0.77
CA ASN A 94 -12.91 17.96 -0.79
C ASN A 94 -13.10 16.66 -1.58
N VAL A 95 -12.36 16.47 -2.68
CA VAL A 95 -12.41 15.22 -3.48
C VAL A 95 -11.77 14.08 -2.70
N ILE A 96 -10.67 14.34 -1.99
CA ILE A 96 -10.01 13.34 -1.14
C ILE A 96 -10.95 12.93 0.01
N ASP A 97 -11.61 13.88 0.64
CA ASP A 97 -12.51 13.62 1.77
C ASP A 97 -13.77 12.87 1.32
N GLU A 98 -14.34 13.22 0.17
CA GLU A 98 -15.45 12.48 -0.43
C GLU A 98 -15.03 11.04 -0.77
N PHE A 99 -13.84 10.86 -1.36
CA PHE A 99 -13.32 9.52 -1.64
C PHE A 99 -13.15 8.69 -0.36
N ARG A 100 -12.58 9.26 0.71
CA ARG A 100 -12.47 8.61 2.03
C ARG A 100 -13.83 8.23 2.58
N ALA A 101 -14.82 9.10 2.47
CA ALA A 101 -16.19 8.81 2.91
C ALA A 101 -16.80 7.63 2.13
N GLN A 102 -16.50 7.48 0.84
CA GLN A 102 -16.92 6.33 0.05
C GLN A 102 -16.19 5.05 0.45
N LEU A 103 -14.89 5.12 0.76
CA LEU A 103 -14.09 3.98 1.22
C LEU A 103 -14.50 3.44 2.60
N ASN A 104 -15.11 4.27 3.45
CA ASN A 104 -15.59 3.84 4.77
C ASN A 104 -16.91 3.05 4.71
N ARG A 105 -17.46 2.81 3.52
CA ARG A 105 -18.68 2.02 3.35
C ARG A 105 -18.40 0.52 3.52
N PRO A 106 -19.31 -0.25 4.13
CA PRO A 106 -19.18 -1.70 4.16
C PRO A 106 -19.33 -2.29 2.75
N ASN A 107 -18.76 -3.48 2.54
CA ASN A 107 -18.91 -4.28 1.32
C ASN A 107 -18.30 -3.67 0.04
N LEU A 108 -17.08 -3.16 0.14
CA LEU A 108 -16.30 -2.77 -1.02
C LEU A 108 -15.53 -3.96 -1.59
N TYR A 109 -15.42 -4.01 -2.92
CA TYR A 109 -14.59 -4.95 -3.65
C TYR A 109 -13.59 -4.18 -4.49
N ALA A 110 -12.31 -4.53 -4.36
CA ALA A 110 -11.26 -4.07 -5.24
C ALA A 110 -10.95 -5.17 -6.27
N ARG A 111 -11.05 -4.81 -7.55
CA ARG A 111 -10.64 -5.66 -8.67
C ARG A 111 -9.28 -5.20 -9.14
N PHE A 112 -8.29 -6.09 -9.05
CA PHE A 112 -6.95 -5.84 -9.57
C PHE A 112 -6.93 -5.85 -11.09
N LEU A 113 -6.20 -4.89 -11.67
CA LEU A 113 -6.04 -4.75 -13.10
C LEU A 113 -4.59 -4.93 -13.54
N ASN A 114 -3.67 -4.24 -12.87
CA ASN A 114 -2.28 -4.16 -13.29
C ASN A 114 -1.34 -3.86 -12.11
N TYR A 115 -0.07 -4.23 -12.25
CA TYR A 115 0.99 -3.92 -11.29
C TYR A 115 2.14 -3.23 -12.02
N ASN A 116 2.58 -2.08 -11.51
CA ASN A 116 3.78 -1.42 -11.99
C ASN A 116 4.98 -1.86 -11.15
N GLU A 117 5.83 -2.72 -11.71
CA GLU A 117 7.03 -3.25 -11.03
C GLU A 117 8.06 -2.18 -10.66
N ILE A 118 8.10 -1.05 -11.38
CA ILE A 118 9.04 0.05 -11.11
C ILE A 118 8.58 0.88 -9.92
N THR A 119 7.28 1.18 -9.83
CA THR A 119 6.73 2.04 -8.78
C THR A 119 6.13 1.26 -7.62
N GLU A 120 6.04 -0.06 -7.73
CA GLU A 120 5.33 -0.96 -6.80
C GLU A 120 3.84 -0.58 -6.58
N ILE A 121 3.18 0.02 -7.58
CA ILE A 121 1.77 0.46 -7.45
C ILE A 121 0.83 -0.53 -8.13
N LEU A 122 -0.21 -0.94 -7.41
CA LEU A 122 -1.33 -1.72 -7.93
C LEU A 122 -2.41 -0.82 -8.53
N GLU A 123 -2.80 -1.07 -9.77
CA GLU A 123 -3.99 -0.46 -10.38
C GLU A 123 -5.23 -1.30 -10.06
N VAL A 124 -6.26 -0.64 -9.52
CA VAL A 124 -7.50 -1.31 -9.08
C VAL A 124 -8.76 -0.56 -9.51
N GLU A 125 -9.86 -1.29 -9.68
CA GLU A 125 -11.22 -0.76 -9.75
C GLU A 125 -11.93 -1.06 -8.43
N ILE A 126 -12.53 -0.06 -7.79
CA ILE A 126 -13.32 -0.25 -6.56
C ILE A 126 -14.80 -0.24 -6.91
N SER A 127 -15.55 -1.21 -6.37
CA SER A 127 -17.00 -1.35 -6.55
C SER A 127 -17.69 -1.69 -5.23
N VAL A 128 -18.99 -1.39 -5.14
CA VAL A 128 -19.81 -1.75 -3.98
C VAL A 128 -20.54 -3.07 -4.28
N LYS A 129 -20.64 -3.96 -3.29
CA LYS A 129 -21.43 -5.19 -3.42
C LYS A 129 -22.87 -4.88 -3.82
N GLY A 130 -23.33 -5.45 -4.93
CA GLY A 130 -24.72 -5.33 -5.37
C GLY A 130 -25.02 -4.07 -6.19
N SER A 131 -24.05 -3.19 -6.46
CA SER A 131 -24.22 -2.18 -7.50
C SER A 131 -23.96 -2.82 -8.87
N THR A 132 -25.00 -3.35 -9.51
CA THR A 132 -24.98 -3.59 -10.95
C THR A 132 -24.80 -2.25 -11.66
N LYS A 133 -23.79 -2.15 -12.54
CA LYS A 133 -23.67 -1.02 -13.47
C LYS A 133 -24.98 -0.95 -14.27
N THR A 134 -25.81 0.06 -14.01
CA THR A 134 -26.84 0.55 -14.95
C THR A 134 -26.19 1.32 -16.07
#